data_AF-A0A356UIQ8-F1
#
_entry.id   AF-A0A356UIQ8-F1
#
_cell.length_a   1.000
_cell.length_b   1.000
_cell.length_c   1.000
_cell.angle_alpha   90.00
_cell.angle_beta   90.00
_cell.angle_gamma   90.00
#
_symmetry.space_group_name_H-M   'P 1'
#
loop_
_entity.id
_entity.type
_entity.pdbx_description
1 polymer ?
#
loop_
_entity_poly.entity_id
_entity_poly.type
_entity_poly.pdbx_seq_one_letter_code
_entity_poly.pdbx_strand_id
1 'polypeptide(L)'
;GKVTVALEGPQEVLKGNSFTLKVTITEVTYLDACSYDLVYNTSVLELEKVTGGEIDGNPFPIAHYKNEIWSGKVTVVQNIYGVEGVSGSGYLGELHFKALQASNKTGLKFQNGVLSDKDAQAIPANWLGTTLKIKDTGGPDGLKGDHNKDGRLDARDITLIELIVLGLNPLTDTADVNGDGAVDARDITATELLVLNA
;
A
#
# COMPACT_ATOMS: atom_id res chain seq x y z
N GLY A 1 22.48 -17.72 10.47
CA GLY A 1 21.38 -18.02 9.52
C GLY A 1 21.68 -17.32 8.21
N LYS A 2 20.90 -17.55 7.14
CA LYS A 2 21.02 -16.71 5.93
C LYS A 2 20.30 -15.38 6.19
N VAL A 3 20.95 -14.26 5.87
CA VAL A 3 20.35 -12.92 5.99
C VAL A 3 19.08 -12.86 5.13
N THR A 4 18.00 -12.31 5.68
CA THR A 4 16.75 -12.06 4.96
C THR A 4 16.43 -10.59 5.03
N VAL A 5 16.11 -10.00 3.88
CA VAL A 5 15.54 -8.66 3.75
C VAL A 5 14.09 -8.80 3.33
N ALA A 6 13.15 -8.18 4.05
CA ALA A 6 11.72 -8.32 3.78
C ALA A 6 10.98 -6.98 3.85
N LEU A 7 9.81 -6.92 3.21
CA LEU A 7 8.87 -5.82 3.41
C LEU A 7 7.85 -6.18 4.48
N GLU A 8 7.80 -5.40 5.54
CA GLU A 8 6.84 -5.56 6.63
C GLU A 8 5.99 -4.31 6.82
N GLY A 9 4.70 -4.51 7.11
CA GLY A 9 3.74 -3.44 7.29
C GLY A 9 2.30 -3.95 7.16
N PRO A 10 1.32 -3.05 6.98
CA PRO A 10 -0.07 -3.44 6.91
C PRO A 10 -0.35 -4.34 5.69
N GLN A 11 -1.19 -5.36 5.89
CA GLN A 11 -1.67 -6.22 4.81
C GLN A 11 -2.91 -5.64 4.11
N GLU A 12 -3.52 -4.63 4.72
CA GLU A 12 -4.69 -3.94 4.20
C GLU A 12 -4.63 -2.44 4.53
N VAL A 13 -4.95 -1.59 3.57
CA VAL A 13 -4.96 -0.13 3.71
C VAL A 13 -6.22 0.45 3.05
N LEU A 14 -6.77 1.52 3.61
CA LEU A 14 -7.87 2.26 2.99
C LEU A 14 -7.35 3.17 1.87
N LYS A 15 -8.07 3.22 0.75
CA LYS A 15 -7.84 4.18 -0.32
C LYS A 15 -7.85 5.61 0.25
N GLY A 16 -6.91 6.42 -0.20
CA GLY A 16 -6.68 7.78 0.28
C GLY A 16 -5.71 7.87 1.47
N ASN A 17 -5.52 6.79 2.23
CA ASN A 17 -4.64 6.80 3.40
C ASN A 17 -3.18 6.58 3.02
N SER A 18 -2.29 7.20 3.81
CA SER A 18 -0.87 6.88 3.81
C SER A 18 -0.56 5.70 4.74
N PHE A 19 0.48 4.97 4.42
CA PHE A 19 0.99 3.85 5.19
C PHE A 19 2.50 3.69 5.02
N THR A 20 3.12 2.93 5.91
CA THR A 20 4.57 2.70 5.91
C THR A 20 4.87 1.22 5.76
N LEU A 21 5.83 0.91 4.89
CA LEU A 21 6.47 -0.40 4.80
C LEU A 21 7.91 -0.28 5.30
N LYS A 22 8.28 -1.13 6.25
CA LYS A 22 9.65 -1.29 6.73
C LYS A 22 10.39 -2.31 5.87
N VAL A 23 11.62 -1.99 5.50
CA VAL A 23 12.55 -2.92 4.85
C VAL A 23 13.34 -3.62 5.96
N THR A 24 12.82 -4.71 6.52
CA THR A 24 13.43 -5.41 7.66
C THR A 24 14.64 -6.22 7.21
N ILE A 25 15.60 -6.44 8.13
CA ILE A 25 16.80 -7.26 7.91
C ILE A 25 17.10 -8.09 9.16
N THR A 26 17.46 -9.37 8.95
CA THR A 26 17.76 -10.32 10.03
C THR A 26 19.25 -10.61 10.17
N GLU A 27 19.78 -10.56 11.40
CA GLU A 27 21.06 -11.13 11.84
C GLU A 27 22.23 -10.87 10.85
N VAL A 28 22.38 -9.63 10.43
CA VAL A 28 23.47 -9.21 9.54
C VAL A 28 24.77 -9.06 10.33
N THR A 29 25.91 -9.16 9.65
CA THR A 29 27.22 -8.98 10.26
C THR A 29 28.02 -7.98 9.44
N TYR A 30 28.52 -6.93 10.11
CA TYR A 30 29.33 -5.86 9.53
C TYR A 30 28.76 -5.21 8.26
N LEU A 31 27.45 -5.05 8.15
CA LEU A 31 26.82 -4.34 7.03
C LEU A 31 27.32 -2.90 6.97
N ASP A 32 27.83 -2.52 5.81
CA ASP A 32 28.40 -1.18 5.57
C ASP A 32 27.54 -0.38 4.59
N ALA A 33 27.20 -0.99 3.46
CA ALA A 33 26.39 -0.36 2.42
C ALA A 33 25.34 -1.31 1.86
N CYS A 34 24.26 -0.74 1.33
CA CYS A 34 23.30 -1.50 0.54
C CYS A 34 22.72 -0.69 -0.61
N SER A 35 22.23 -1.41 -1.61
CA SER A 35 21.37 -0.85 -2.64
C SER A 35 20.31 -1.85 -3.05
N TYR A 36 19.13 -1.34 -3.42
CA TYR A 36 18.04 -2.17 -3.90
C TYR A 36 17.06 -1.34 -4.73
N ASP A 37 16.41 -2.01 -5.67
CA ASP A 37 15.23 -1.49 -6.35
C ASP A 37 13.98 -2.07 -5.71
N LEU A 38 12.94 -1.25 -5.61
CA LEU A 38 11.59 -1.72 -5.31
C LEU A 38 10.65 -1.34 -6.44
N VAL A 39 9.94 -2.33 -6.97
CA VAL A 39 8.94 -2.16 -8.02
C VAL A 39 7.53 -2.27 -7.44
N TYR A 40 6.66 -1.32 -7.78
CA TYR A 40 5.27 -1.21 -7.32
C TYR A 40 4.34 -0.73 -8.46
N ASN A 41 3.02 -0.90 -8.28
CA ASN A 41 2.02 -0.41 -9.25
C ASN A 41 1.64 1.05 -8.95
N THR A 42 2.03 1.97 -9.83
CA THR A 42 1.81 3.41 -9.68
C THR A 42 0.37 3.86 -9.90
N SER A 43 -0.47 3.03 -10.53
CA SER A 43 -1.91 3.29 -10.59
C SER A 43 -2.62 2.99 -9.26
N VAL A 44 -1.97 2.24 -8.36
CA VAL A 44 -2.53 1.85 -7.05
C VAL A 44 -1.85 2.58 -5.90
N LEU A 45 -0.54 2.83 -5.99
CA LEU A 45 0.26 3.39 -4.91
C LEU A 45 1.10 4.57 -5.40
N GLU A 46 1.28 5.56 -4.55
CA GLU A 46 2.23 6.67 -4.75
C GLU A 46 3.29 6.60 -3.65
N LEU A 47 4.58 6.60 -4.02
CA LEU A 47 5.66 6.73 -3.04
C LEU A 47 5.81 8.21 -2.65
N GLU A 48 5.59 8.52 -1.38
CA GLU A 48 5.67 9.88 -0.82
C GLU A 48 7.10 10.22 -0.38
N LYS A 49 7.78 9.32 0.34
CA LYS A 49 9.15 9.51 0.82
C LYS A 49 9.83 8.20 1.22
N VAL A 50 11.15 8.25 1.32
CA VAL A 50 12.00 7.18 1.88
C VAL A 50 12.78 7.74 3.07
N THR A 51 12.82 7.02 4.19
CA THR A 51 13.58 7.41 5.39
C THR A 51 14.53 6.30 5.82
N GLY A 52 15.58 6.68 6.56
CA GLY A 52 16.60 5.75 7.06
C GLY A 52 16.05 4.80 8.11
N GLY A 53 16.81 3.76 8.39
CA GLY A 53 16.46 2.73 9.34
C GLY A 53 17.39 2.66 10.55
N GLU A 54 17.35 1.52 11.22
CA GLU A 54 18.12 1.24 12.43
C GLU A 54 18.40 -0.27 12.52
N ILE A 55 19.62 -0.63 12.89
CA ILE A 55 20.07 -2.02 13.10
C ILE A 55 20.70 -2.11 14.48
N ASP A 56 20.09 -2.90 15.37
CA ASP A 56 20.54 -3.09 16.76
C ASP A 56 20.84 -1.77 17.50
N GLY A 57 19.94 -0.78 17.36
CA GLY A 57 20.10 0.56 17.96
C GLY A 57 21.03 1.51 17.20
N ASN A 58 21.67 1.07 16.11
CA ASN A 58 22.55 1.90 15.29
C ASN A 58 21.80 2.47 14.08
N PRO A 59 21.77 3.80 13.87
CA PRO A 59 21.13 4.40 12.70
C PRO A 59 21.76 3.93 11.39
N PHE A 60 20.91 3.57 10.41
CA PHE A 60 21.32 3.17 9.08
C PHE A 60 20.71 4.14 8.04
N PRO A 61 21.38 5.25 7.72
CA PRO A 61 20.79 6.35 6.98
C PRO A 61 20.59 6.06 5.48
N ILE A 62 19.69 6.81 4.85
CA ILE A 62 19.62 6.88 3.38
C ILE A 62 20.73 7.79 2.89
N ALA A 63 21.59 7.30 2.00
CA ALA A 63 22.54 8.15 1.30
C ALA A 63 21.81 8.90 0.16
N HIS A 64 21.15 8.15 -0.72
CA HIS A 64 20.34 8.68 -1.81
C HIS A 64 19.20 7.73 -2.16
N TYR A 65 18.14 8.26 -2.76
CA TYR A 65 17.16 7.45 -3.47
C TYR A 65 16.67 8.16 -4.73
N LYS A 66 16.21 7.38 -5.71
CA LYS A 66 15.64 7.87 -6.97
C LYS A 66 14.28 7.22 -7.18
N ASN A 67 13.22 8.03 -7.26
CA ASN A 67 11.88 7.57 -7.59
C ASN A 67 11.59 7.77 -9.09
N GLU A 68 11.58 6.68 -9.85
CA GLU A 68 11.19 6.68 -11.26
C GLU A 68 9.66 6.47 -11.36
N ILE A 69 8.93 7.57 -11.14
CA ILE A 69 7.46 7.59 -10.98
C ILE A 69 6.73 6.85 -12.10
N TRP A 70 7.13 7.03 -13.36
CA TRP A 70 6.44 6.41 -14.50
C TRP A 70 6.62 4.89 -14.58
N SER A 71 7.76 4.36 -14.12
CA SER A 71 8.04 2.92 -14.14
C SER A 71 7.63 2.21 -12.84
N GLY A 72 7.21 2.96 -11.81
CA GLY A 72 6.90 2.40 -10.50
C GLY A 72 8.10 1.73 -9.86
N LYS A 73 9.29 2.32 -10.02
CA LYS A 73 10.54 1.80 -9.48
C LYS A 73 11.20 2.86 -8.61
N VAL A 74 11.56 2.49 -7.39
CA VAL A 74 12.44 3.29 -6.54
C VAL A 74 13.76 2.57 -6.35
N THR A 75 14.88 3.26 -6.59
CA THR A 75 16.22 2.80 -6.28
C THR A 75 16.68 3.45 -4.99
N VAL A 76 17.09 2.66 -4.00
CA VAL A 76 17.58 3.13 -2.70
C VAL A 76 19.05 2.78 -2.57
N VAL A 77 19.85 3.73 -2.08
CA VAL A 77 21.28 3.57 -1.80
C VAL A 77 21.55 4.06 -0.38
N GLN A 78 22.23 3.21 0.40
CA GLN A 78 22.53 3.47 1.81
C GLN A 78 23.99 3.17 2.07
N ASN A 79 24.57 3.95 2.97
CA ASN A 79 25.93 3.79 3.45
C ASN A 79 25.97 4.24 4.91
N ILE A 80 26.59 3.46 5.78
CA ILE A 80 26.88 3.90 7.13
C ILE A 80 28.14 4.74 7.16
N TYR A 81 28.19 5.74 8.03
CA TYR A 81 29.42 6.51 8.22
C TYR A 81 30.46 5.70 8.99
N GLY A 82 31.69 5.62 8.48
CA GLY A 82 32.80 4.92 9.11
C GLY A 82 33.24 3.69 8.32
N VAL A 83 33.90 2.75 9.01
CA VAL A 83 34.43 1.50 8.42
C VAL A 83 34.14 0.25 9.27
N GLU A 84 33.40 0.39 10.36
CA GLU A 84 33.15 -0.73 11.29
C GLU A 84 31.96 -1.59 10.85
N GLY A 85 31.07 -1.04 10.01
CA GLY A 85 29.77 -1.65 9.69
C GLY A 85 28.86 -1.81 10.93
N VAL A 86 27.68 -2.38 10.71
CA VAL A 86 26.71 -2.72 11.78
C VAL A 86 26.31 -4.18 11.73
N SER A 87 26.02 -4.76 12.90
CA SER A 87 25.61 -6.15 13.03
C SER A 87 24.31 -6.25 13.84
N GLY A 88 23.58 -7.35 13.66
CA GLY A 88 22.32 -7.61 14.36
C GLY A 88 21.11 -7.56 13.43
N SER A 89 19.94 -7.33 14.02
CA SER A 89 18.65 -7.29 13.32
C SER A 89 18.04 -5.88 13.38
N GLY A 90 17.16 -5.57 12.43
CA GLY A 90 16.49 -4.27 12.39
C GLY A 90 15.81 -4.02 11.06
N TYR A 91 15.92 -2.79 10.56
CA TYR A 91 15.37 -2.37 9.28
C TYR A 91 16.33 -1.42 8.57
N LEU A 92 16.49 -1.61 7.27
CA LEU A 92 17.34 -0.77 6.41
C LEU A 92 16.72 0.62 6.26
N GLY A 93 15.40 0.70 6.12
CA GLY A 93 14.69 1.97 5.97
C GLY A 93 13.19 1.79 5.94
N GLU A 94 12.49 2.90 5.79
CA GLU A 94 11.04 2.94 5.66
C GLU A 94 10.62 3.59 4.36
N LEU A 95 9.60 3.01 3.74
CA LEU A 95 8.99 3.49 2.51
C LEU A 95 7.58 3.96 2.85
N HIS A 96 7.31 5.23 2.61
CA HIS A 96 6.03 5.86 2.95
C HIS A 96 5.22 6.01 1.66
N PHE A 97 4.06 5.37 1.63
CA PHE A 97 3.20 5.30 0.45
C PHE A 97 1.84 5.90 0.74
N LYS A 98 1.19 6.43 -0.29
CA LYS A 98 -0.24 6.73 -0.32
C LYS A 98 -0.98 5.73 -1.19
N ALA A 99 -2.11 5.23 -0.69
CA ALA A 99 -3.00 4.36 -1.45
C ALA A 99 -3.90 5.20 -2.36
N LEU A 100 -3.73 5.09 -3.69
CA LEU A 100 -4.48 5.89 -4.67
C LEU A 100 -5.79 5.22 -5.11
N GLN A 101 -5.75 3.90 -5.33
CA GLN A 101 -6.88 3.16 -5.88
C GLN A 101 -7.11 1.83 -5.17
N ALA A 102 -8.37 1.42 -5.13
CA ALA A 102 -8.77 0.12 -4.61
C ALA A 102 -8.07 -1.01 -5.37
N SER A 103 -7.71 -2.08 -4.67
CA SER A 103 -7.12 -3.26 -5.29
C SER A 103 -7.26 -4.45 -4.35
N ASN A 104 -7.81 -5.57 -4.83
CA ASN A 104 -7.86 -6.79 -4.04
C ASN A 104 -6.47 -7.36 -3.72
N LYS A 105 -5.47 -7.03 -4.54
CA LYS A 105 -4.08 -7.43 -4.36
C LYS A 105 -3.15 -6.56 -5.22
N THR A 106 -2.27 -5.81 -4.58
CA THR A 106 -1.13 -5.14 -5.23
C THR A 106 0.18 -5.66 -4.64
N GLY A 107 1.20 -5.84 -5.46
CA GLY A 107 2.49 -6.41 -5.05
C GLY A 107 3.61 -5.38 -5.09
N LEU A 108 4.52 -5.50 -4.12
CA LEU A 108 5.79 -4.79 -4.10
C LEU A 108 6.92 -5.81 -4.08
N LYS A 109 7.89 -5.67 -5.00
CA LYS A 109 8.95 -6.67 -5.20
C LYS A 109 10.31 -6.01 -5.27
N PHE A 110 11.28 -6.61 -4.57
CA PHE A 110 12.67 -6.23 -4.69
C PHE A 110 13.25 -6.66 -6.05
N GLN A 111 14.16 -5.86 -6.56
CA GLN A 111 15.06 -6.18 -7.66
C GLN A 111 16.47 -5.65 -7.33
N ASN A 112 17.50 -6.23 -7.95
CA ASN A 112 18.88 -5.76 -7.89
C ASN A 112 19.42 -5.49 -6.47
N GLY A 113 18.96 -6.28 -5.48
CA GLY A 113 19.35 -6.11 -4.08
C GLY A 113 20.79 -6.55 -3.82
N VAL A 114 21.58 -5.66 -3.23
CA VAL A 114 22.98 -5.88 -2.86
C VAL A 114 23.20 -5.39 -1.43
N LEU A 115 23.81 -6.24 -0.61
CA LEU A 115 24.34 -5.90 0.71
C LEU A 115 25.88 -6.04 0.63
N SER A 116 26.60 -5.07 1.17
CA SER A 116 28.06 -5.08 1.26
C SER A 116 28.49 -5.01 2.72
N ASP A 117 29.44 -5.84 3.13
CA ASP A 117 30.10 -5.69 4.41
C ASP A 117 31.18 -4.60 4.38
N LYS A 118 31.77 -4.35 5.55
CA LYS A 118 32.86 -3.39 5.78
C LYS A 118 34.13 -3.65 4.96
N ASP A 119 34.30 -4.87 4.44
CA ASP A 119 35.46 -5.29 3.65
C ASP A 119 35.12 -5.33 2.14
N ALA A 120 34.03 -4.65 1.75
CA ALA A 120 33.50 -4.59 0.38
C ALA A 120 33.12 -5.97 -0.19
N GLN A 121 32.80 -6.95 0.66
CA GLN A 121 32.32 -8.26 0.24
C GLN A 121 30.80 -8.32 0.24
N ALA A 122 30.24 -9.03 -0.74
CA ALA A 122 28.80 -9.21 -0.81
C ALA A 122 28.29 -10.08 0.35
N ILE A 123 27.24 -9.62 1.03
CA ILE A 123 26.51 -10.40 2.02
C ILE A 123 25.32 -11.09 1.31
N PRO A 124 25.32 -12.43 1.15
CA PRO A 124 24.22 -13.10 0.48
C PRO A 124 22.92 -13.02 1.30
N ALA A 125 21.85 -12.52 0.68
CA ALA A 125 20.55 -12.37 1.31
C ALA A 125 19.40 -12.93 0.48
N ASN A 126 18.32 -13.34 1.16
CA ASN A 126 17.02 -13.54 0.53
C ASN A 126 16.25 -12.22 0.55
N TRP A 127 15.66 -11.84 -0.58
CA TRP A 127 14.88 -10.60 -0.70
C TRP A 127 13.41 -10.95 -0.91
N LEU A 128 12.57 -10.62 0.08
CA LEU A 128 11.16 -10.99 0.12
C LEU A 128 10.30 -9.74 -0.04
N GLY A 129 9.63 -9.64 -1.19
CA GLY A 129 8.59 -8.64 -1.41
C GLY A 129 7.33 -8.92 -0.58
N THR A 130 6.29 -8.12 -0.78
CA THR A 130 5.00 -8.30 -0.10
C THR A 130 3.83 -8.02 -1.03
N THR A 131 2.63 -8.35 -0.58
CA THR A 131 1.37 -7.98 -1.25
C THR A 131 0.40 -7.44 -0.21
N LEU A 132 -0.38 -6.44 -0.58
CA LEU A 132 -1.42 -5.87 0.27
C LEU A 132 -2.71 -5.63 -0.51
N LYS A 133 -3.81 -5.50 0.23
CA LYS A 133 -5.12 -5.10 -0.28
C LYS A 133 -5.35 -3.61 -0.03
N ILE A 134 -5.88 -2.90 -1.02
CA ILE A 134 -6.39 -1.54 -0.86
C ILE A 134 -7.92 -1.60 -0.89
N LYS A 135 -8.55 -1.25 0.23
CA LYS A 135 -10.01 -1.15 0.35
C LYS A 135 -10.47 0.25 0.03
N ASP A 136 -11.51 0.39 -0.77
CA ASP A 136 -12.27 1.63 -0.86
C ASP A 136 -13.51 1.49 0.02
N THR A 137 -13.68 2.40 0.97
CA THR A 137 -14.87 2.44 1.82
C THR A 137 -15.79 3.59 1.44
N GLY A 138 -15.47 4.36 0.38
CA GLY A 138 -16.28 5.51 -0.05
C GLY A 138 -16.35 6.69 0.91
N GLY A 139 -15.60 6.66 2.03
CA GLY A 139 -15.61 7.67 3.07
C GLY A 139 -16.23 7.17 4.39
N PRO A 140 -16.63 8.10 5.30
CA PRO A 140 -17.29 7.75 6.57
C PRO A 140 -18.64 7.07 6.37
N ASP A 141 -19.33 7.40 5.28
CA ASP A 141 -20.71 6.98 5.01
C ASP A 141 -20.80 5.69 4.18
N GLY A 142 -19.67 5.08 3.81
CA GLY A 142 -19.63 3.93 2.91
C GLY A 142 -19.46 4.32 1.43
N LEU A 143 -19.38 3.33 0.55
CA LEU A 143 -19.42 3.56 -0.90
C LEU A 143 -20.77 4.19 -1.26
N LYS A 144 -20.74 5.36 -1.87
CA LYS A 144 -21.96 5.97 -2.40
C LYS A 144 -22.62 4.96 -3.36
N GLY A 145 -23.88 4.60 -3.09
CA GLY A 145 -24.62 3.59 -3.86
C GLY A 145 -24.46 2.15 -3.38
N ASP A 146 -23.65 1.86 -2.34
CA ASP A 146 -23.57 0.55 -1.68
C ASP A 146 -24.69 0.45 -0.65
N HIS A 147 -25.89 0.14 -1.15
CA HIS A 147 -27.11 0.12 -0.35
C HIS A 147 -27.11 -1.03 0.63
N ASN A 148 -26.47 -2.15 0.29
CA ASN A 148 -26.46 -3.35 1.13
C ASN A 148 -25.29 -3.36 2.13
N LYS A 149 -24.39 -2.37 2.03
CA LYS A 149 -23.23 -2.13 2.90
C LYS A 149 -22.25 -3.30 2.92
N ASP A 150 -22.08 -3.98 1.79
CA ASP A 150 -21.15 -5.11 1.64
C ASP A 150 -19.76 -4.72 1.11
N GLY A 151 -19.56 -3.43 0.83
CA GLY A 151 -18.30 -2.86 0.39
C GLY A 151 -18.04 -3.07 -1.10
N ARG A 152 -19.06 -3.38 -1.90
CA ARG A 152 -18.99 -3.48 -3.36
C ARG A 152 -20.13 -2.65 -3.96
N LEU A 153 -19.89 -2.11 -5.14
CA LEU A 153 -20.96 -1.53 -5.96
C LEU A 153 -21.29 -2.55 -7.05
N ASP A 154 -22.41 -3.25 -6.90
CA ASP A 154 -22.88 -4.21 -7.91
C ASP A 154 -24.40 -4.31 -8.02
N ALA A 155 -24.87 -5.29 -8.81
CA ALA A 155 -26.30 -5.46 -9.09
C ALA A 155 -27.15 -5.70 -7.85
N ARG A 156 -26.56 -6.15 -6.73
CA ARG A 156 -27.29 -6.35 -5.47
C ARG A 156 -27.68 -5.02 -4.85
N ASP A 157 -26.92 -3.96 -5.09
CA ASP A 157 -27.26 -2.60 -4.66
C ASP A 157 -28.43 -2.06 -5.46
N ILE A 158 -28.44 -2.31 -6.78
CA ILE A 158 -29.55 -1.96 -7.67
C ILE A 158 -30.85 -2.62 -7.18
N THR A 159 -30.83 -3.92 -6.90
CA THR A 159 -32.01 -4.63 -6.38
C THR A 159 -32.47 -4.06 -5.04
N LEU A 160 -31.55 -3.69 -4.14
CA LEU A 160 -31.95 -3.15 -2.85
C LEU A 160 -32.60 -1.77 -2.98
N ILE A 161 -32.08 -0.88 -3.82
CA ILE A 161 -32.73 0.42 -4.07
C ILE A 161 -34.09 0.26 -4.77
N GLU A 162 -34.26 -0.70 -5.67
CA GLU A 162 -35.56 -1.06 -6.25
C GLU A 162 -36.57 -1.43 -5.15
N LEU A 163 -36.18 -2.31 -4.21
CA LEU A 163 -37.05 -2.71 -3.11
C LEU A 163 -37.41 -1.54 -2.19
N ILE A 164 -36.47 -0.61 -1.95
CA ILE A 164 -36.72 0.59 -1.14
C ILE A 164 -37.71 1.53 -1.87
N VAL A 165 -37.49 1.81 -3.16
CA VAL A 165 -38.36 2.67 -3.98
C VAL A 165 -39.77 2.08 -4.11
N LEU A 166 -39.90 0.75 -4.16
CA LEU A 166 -41.18 0.06 -4.17
C LEU A 166 -41.86 -0.02 -2.79
N GLY A 167 -41.20 0.46 -1.72
CA GLY A 167 -41.70 0.38 -0.35
C GLY A 167 -41.71 -1.03 0.23
N LEU A 168 -40.99 -1.97 -0.40
CA LEU A 168 -40.84 -3.35 0.05
C LEU A 168 -39.77 -3.46 1.15
N ASN A 169 -38.84 -2.51 1.19
CA ASN A 169 -37.84 -2.35 2.24
C ASN A 169 -37.92 -0.94 2.88
N PRO A 170 -37.49 -0.78 4.15
CA PRO A 170 -37.47 0.52 4.81
C PRO A 170 -36.50 1.49 4.12
N LEU A 171 -36.82 2.79 4.15
CA LEU A 171 -35.91 3.85 3.71
C LEU A 171 -34.60 3.82 4.49
N THR A 172 -33.49 4.00 3.78
CA THR A 172 -32.15 4.11 4.35
C THR A 172 -31.59 5.52 4.17
N ASP A 173 -30.55 5.85 4.93
CA ASP A 173 -29.79 7.08 4.79
C ASP A 173 -29.00 7.19 3.46
N THR A 174 -28.82 6.05 2.77
CA THR A 174 -28.11 5.96 1.49
C THR A 174 -29.03 6.01 0.26
N ALA A 175 -30.36 6.01 0.45
CA ALA A 175 -31.30 5.75 -0.64
C ALA A 175 -31.44 6.90 -1.66
N ASP A 176 -31.27 8.17 -1.23
CA ASP A 176 -31.23 9.33 -2.13
C ASP A 176 -29.83 9.47 -2.74
N VAL A 177 -29.55 8.62 -3.73
CA VAL A 177 -28.23 8.50 -4.36
C VAL A 177 -27.94 9.72 -5.24
N ASN A 178 -28.95 10.28 -5.90
CA ASN A 178 -28.74 11.43 -6.76
C ASN A 178 -28.68 12.77 -5.98
N GLY A 179 -29.13 12.78 -4.72
CA GLY A 179 -29.10 13.93 -3.82
C GLY A 179 -30.18 14.96 -4.12
N ASP A 180 -31.30 14.57 -4.74
CA ASP A 180 -32.39 15.47 -5.14
C ASP A 180 -33.48 15.65 -4.08
N GLY A 181 -33.34 14.95 -2.94
CA GLY A 181 -34.24 15.04 -1.80
C GLY A 181 -35.46 14.14 -1.89
N ALA A 182 -35.59 13.33 -2.95
CA ALA A 182 -36.62 12.30 -3.07
C ALA A 182 -35.99 10.94 -3.33
N VAL A 183 -36.54 9.88 -2.72
CA VAL A 183 -36.15 8.49 -3.00
C VAL A 183 -37.12 7.92 -4.04
N ASP A 184 -36.68 7.83 -5.30
CA ASP A 184 -37.49 7.32 -6.40
C ASP A 184 -36.67 6.61 -7.50
N ALA A 185 -37.31 6.31 -8.64
CA ALA A 185 -36.67 5.58 -9.73
C ALA A 185 -35.39 6.25 -10.27
N ARG A 186 -35.19 7.55 -10.04
CA ARG A 186 -33.97 8.26 -10.42
C ARG A 186 -32.77 7.83 -9.58
N ASP A 187 -32.96 7.36 -8.35
CA ASP A 187 -31.91 6.80 -7.51
C ASP A 187 -31.46 5.42 -7.97
N ILE A 188 -32.37 4.65 -8.57
CA ILE A 188 -32.05 3.39 -9.24
C ILE A 188 -31.08 3.68 -10.38
N THR A 189 -31.42 4.60 -11.29
CA THR A 189 -30.53 5.00 -12.39
C THR A 189 -29.20 5.57 -11.89
N ALA A 190 -29.20 6.35 -10.81
CA ALA A 190 -27.96 6.84 -10.22
C ALA A 190 -27.09 5.68 -9.70
N THR A 191 -27.69 4.67 -9.07
CA THR A 191 -27.00 3.46 -8.61
C THR A 191 -26.45 2.65 -9.79
N GLU A 192 -27.23 2.46 -10.86
CA GLU A 192 -26.78 1.80 -12.09
C GLU A 192 -25.53 2.46 -12.68
N LEU A 193 -25.51 3.80 -12.74
CA LEU A 193 -24.36 4.56 -13.23
C LEU A 193 -23.13 4.41 -12.34
N LEU A 194 -23.31 4.30 -11.01
CA LEU A 194 -22.19 4.06 -10.09
C LEU A 194 -21.63 2.65 -10.27
N VAL A 195 -22.50 1.64 -10.39
CA VAL A 195 -22.10 0.25 -10.67
C VAL A 195 -21.37 0.12 -12.01
N LEU A 196 -21.77 0.86 -13.05
CA LEU A 196 -21.10 0.85 -14.35
C LEU A 196 -19.64 1.35 -14.28
N ASN A 197 -19.32 2.19 -13.29
CA ASN A 197 -18.00 2.83 -13.13
C ASN A 197 -17.16 2.22 -11.98
N ALA A 198 -17.62 1.11 -11.39
CA ALA A 198 -17.01 0.46 -10.22
C ALA A 198 -15.82 -0.47 -10.56
#